data_AF-A0A4R7VKC7-F1
#
_entry.id   AF-A0A4R7VKC7-F1
#
_cell.length_a   1.000
_cell.length_b   1.000
_cell.length_c   1.000
_cell.angle_alpha   90.00
_cell.angle_beta   90.00
_cell.angle_gamma   90.00
#
_symmetry.space_group_name_H-M   'P 1'
#
loop_
_entity.id
_entity.type
_entity.pdbx_description
1 polymer ?
#
loop_
_entity_poly.entity_id
_entity_poly.type
_entity_poly.pdbx_seq_one_letter_code
_entity_poly.pdbx_strand_id
1 'polypeptide(L)'
;MLSAVVGELPDSARRNPERLQYSLYKTEAPLRHAQMPAGPDIRINRRLRYGTLADLTVIDTRSYRDDQPCGDGDGVDCADRLDPNRTILGAAQRDWLLTGLSRSRARWQILGNQAPMGQTDRDVRNLVVITGDRHQNYAWDLKRDYADPTSPTVASEFVGTSITSGGDGADMNTDGVNFLAANPHLKFFNAQRGYVRVNVDRQRWRSDFRVLPHVQQQGAPVTTRASYVVEDRVPGVQQA
;
A
#
# COMPACT_ATOMS: atom_id res chain seq x y z
N MET A 1 -25.11 -10.38 -20.55
CA MET A 1 -24.23 -11.12 -21.46
C MET A 1 -23.36 -10.09 -22.20
N LEU A 2 -22.27 -9.64 -21.58
CA LEU A 2 -21.27 -8.80 -22.24
C LEU A 2 -20.04 -9.69 -22.42
N SER A 3 -19.92 -10.23 -23.63
CA SER A 3 -18.72 -10.90 -24.11
C SER A 3 -17.66 -9.82 -24.36
N ALA A 4 -16.73 -9.66 -23.43
CA ALA A 4 -15.49 -8.96 -23.73
C ALA A 4 -14.64 -9.91 -24.57
N VAL A 5 -14.50 -9.53 -25.83
CA VAL A 5 -13.70 -10.15 -26.88
C VAL A 5 -12.31 -10.51 -26.33
N VAL A 6 -12.07 -11.81 -26.12
CA VAL A 6 -10.72 -12.37 -26.10
C VAL A 6 -10.25 -12.38 -27.55
N GLY A 7 -9.84 -11.20 -28.02
CA GLY A 7 -9.11 -11.07 -29.27
C GLY A 7 -7.70 -11.60 -29.03
N GLU A 8 -7.23 -12.51 -29.88
CA GLU A 8 -5.85 -12.98 -29.81
C GLU A 8 -4.88 -11.79 -29.83
N LEU A 9 -4.00 -11.75 -28.85
CA LEU A 9 -2.91 -10.78 -28.79
C LEU A 9 -2.09 -10.85 -30.08
N PRO A 10 -1.74 -9.70 -30.72
CA PRO A 10 -0.92 -9.68 -31.91
C PRO A 10 0.41 -10.41 -31.69
N ASP A 11 0.97 -10.97 -32.74
CA ASP A 11 2.18 -11.81 -32.68
C ASP A 11 3.43 -11.09 -32.11
N SER A 12 3.44 -9.76 -32.14
CA SER A 12 4.45 -8.91 -31.48
C SER A 12 4.29 -8.83 -29.96
N ALA A 13 3.06 -8.97 -29.46
CA ALA A 13 2.70 -8.96 -28.05
C ALA A 13 3.10 -10.28 -27.35
N ARG A 14 3.02 -11.41 -28.06
CA ARG A 14 3.49 -12.72 -27.55
C ARG A 14 5.01 -12.78 -27.42
N ARG A 15 5.74 -12.05 -28.29
CA ARG A 15 7.21 -12.02 -28.31
C ARG A 15 7.83 -11.12 -27.24
N ASN A 16 7.07 -10.21 -26.64
CA ASN A 16 7.56 -9.33 -25.58
C ASN A 16 6.39 -8.87 -24.66
N PRO A 17 5.95 -9.73 -23.72
CA PRO A 17 4.79 -9.46 -22.87
C PRO A 17 4.97 -8.23 -21.97
N GLU A 18 6.20 -7.92 -21.54
CA GLU A 18 6.49 -6.73 -20.73
C GLU A 18 6.20 -5.43 -21.50
N ARG A 19 6.64 -5.33 -22.77
CA ARG A 19 6.32 -4.16 -23.62
C ARG A 19 4.82 -3.94 -23.81
N LEU A 20 4.02 -5.01 -23.85
CA LEU A 20 2.57 -4.90 -24.01
C LEU A 20 1.90 -4.33 -22.76
N GLN A 21 2.30 -4.81 -21.57
CA GLN A 21 1.75 -4.34 -20.30
C GLN A 21 2.02 -2.85 -20.10
N TYR A 22 3.23 -2.38 -20.43
CA TYR A 22 3.56 -0.96 -20.33
C TYR A 22 2.91 -0.09 -21.41
N SER A 23 2.69 -0.63 -22.61
CA SER A 23 1.93 0.07 -23.66
C SER A 23 0.47 0.29 -23.27
N LEU A 24 -0.17 -0.68 -22.59
CA LEU A 24 -1.54 -0.54 -22.08
C LEU A 24 -1.60 0.44 -20.89
N TYR A 25 -0.64 0.37 -19.97
CA TYR A 25 -0.57 1.33 -18.87
C TYR A 25 -0.40 2.78 -19.37
N LYS A 26 0.33 2.97 -20.48
CA LYS A 26 0.47 4.28 -21.14
C LYS A 26 -0.83 4.82 -21.72
N THR A 27 -1.69 3.98 -22.31
CA THR A 27 -2.90 4.45 -23.00
C THR A 27 -4.09 4.65 -22.05
N GLU A 28 -4.17 3.84 -21.00
CA GLU A 28 -5.34 3.82 -20.10
C GLU A 28 -5.14 4.66 -18.82
N ALA A 29 -3.89 4.95 -18.42
CA ALA A 29 -3.62 5.75 -17.23
C ALA A 29 -3.27 7.22 -17.58
N PRO A 30 -3.83 8.22 -16.86
CA PRO A 30 -3.53 9.62 -17.10
C PRO A 30 -2.17 10.01 -16.51
N LEU A 31 -1.09 9.57 -17.16
CA LEU A 31 0.28 9.83 -16.74
C LEU A 31 0.82 11.14 -17.33
N ARG A 32 1.72 11.80 -16.58
CA ARG A 32 2.50 12.91 -17.13
C ARG A 32 3.51 12.39 -18.15
N HIS A 33 3.90 13.25 -19.11
CA HIS A 33 4.91 12.91 -20.10
C HIS A 33 6.23 12.38 -19.48
N ALA A 34 6.65 12.94 -18.35
CA ALA A 34 7.85 12.50 -17.62
C ALA A 34 7.78 11.06 -17.05
N GLN A 35 6.61 10.43 -17.11
CA GLN A 35 6.37 9.05 -16.67
C GLN A 35 6.09 8.12 -17.85
N MET A 36 6.19 8.62 -19.08
CA MET A 36 6.00 7.81 -20.26
C MET A 36 7.11 6.74 -20.33
N PRO A 37 6.77 5.48 -20.62
CA PRO A 37 7.75 4.42 -20.74
C PRO A 37 8.84 4.72 -21.77
N ALA A 38 10.07 4.33 -21.47
CA ALA A 38 11.19 4.30 -22.40
C ALA A 38 11.67 2.84 -22.54
N GLY A 39 11.20 2.14 -23.58
CA GLY A 39 11.46 0.70 -23.70
C GLY A 39 10.69 -0.10 -22.62
N PRO A 40 11.34 -1.03 -21.89
CA PRO A 40 10.71 -1.75 -20.78
C PRO A 40 10.61 -0.91 -19.49
N ASP A 41 11.28 0.24 -19.44
CA ASP A 41 11.37 1.04 -18.22
C ASP A 41 10.23 2.05 -18.14
N ILE A 42 9.52 2.06 -17.01
CA ILE A 42 8.56 3.09 -16.66
C ILE A 42 8.92 3.70 -15.30
N ARG A 43 8.94 5.03 -15.23
CA ARG A 43 9.15 5.73 -13.95
C ARG A 43 7.82 5.99 -13.25
N ILE A 44 7.43 5.06 -12.37
CA ILE A 44 6.19 5.15 -11.60
C ILE A 44 6.37 6.05 -10.37
N ASN A 45 7.52 5.93 -9.70
CA ASN A 45 7.80 6.64 -8.46
C ASN A 45 7.83 8.16 -8.67
N ARG A 46 7.11 8.89 -7.81
CA ARG A 46 6.91 10.33 -7.94
C ARG A 46 6.53 10.95 -6.60
N ARG A 47 6.66 12.28 -6.50
CA ARG A 47 6.18 13.04 -5.36
C ARG A 47 5.16 14.08 -5.81
N LEU A 48 4.06 14.16 -5.08
CA LEU A 48 2.98 15.13 -5.28
C LEU A 48 2.83 15.95 -4.02
N ARG A 49 2.84 17.28 -4.14
CA ARG A 49 2.77 18.19 -3.01
C ARG A 49 1.42 18.89 -2.96
N TYR A 50 0.76 18.80 -1.82
CA TYR A 50 -0.47 19.53 -1.49
C TYR A 50 -0.13 20.69 -0.56
N GLY A 51 0.36 21.79 -1.16
CA GLY A 51 0.75 23.00 -0.45
C GLY A 51 1.74 22.75 0.69
N THR A 52 1.38 23.17 1.90
CA THR A 52 2.13 22.85 3.14
C THR A 52 1.49 21.74 3.96
N LEU A 53 0.35 21.22 3.50
CA LEU A 53 -0.43 20.21 4.22
C LEU A 53 0.23 18.85 4.10
N ALA A 54 0.45 18.36 2.89
CA ALA A 54 0.92 16.98 2.69
C ALA A 54 1.91 16.86 1.53
N ASP A 55 2.90 15.97 1.70
CA ASP A 55 3.70 15.43 0.62
C ASP A 55 3.32 13.96 0.43
N LEU A 56 2.77 13.62 -0.74
CA LEU A 56 2.51 12.24 -1.16
C LEU A 56 3.69 11.73 -1.98
N THR A 57 4.45 10.80 -1.39
CA THR A 57 5.55 10.09 -2.03
C THR A 57 5.05 8.73 -2.48
N VAL A 58 4.93 8.52 -3.79
CA VAL A 58 4.53 7.25 -4.40
C VAL A 58 5.79 6.48 -4.76
N ILE A 59 5.91 5.24 -4.28
CA ILE A 59 7.05 4.34 -4.55
C ILE A 59 6.68 3.21 -5.52
N ASP A 60 7.71 2.57 -6.06
CA ASP A 60 7.64 1.40 -6.91
C ASP A 60 8.39 0.25 -6.23
N THR A 61 7.64 -0.75 -5.79
CA THR A 61 8.17 -1.94 -5.12
C THR A 61 8.21 -3.17 -6.03
N ARG A 62 8.02 -3.01 -7.34
CA ARG A 62 8.00 -4.10 -8.32
C ARG A 62 9.16 -4.01 -9.29
N SER A 63 9.45 -2.84 -9.84
CA SER A 63 10.42 -2.71 -10.93
C SER A 63 11.88 -2.88 -10.53
N TYR A 64 12.21 -2.74 -9.24
CA TYR A 64 13.60 -2.71 -8.76
C TYR A 64 13.87 -3.66 -7.58
N ARG A 65 12.94 -4.57 -7.31
CA ARG A 65 13.08 -5.55 -6.22
C ARG A 65 13.88 -6.76 -6.69
N ASP A 66 14.58 -7.38 -5.75
CA ASP A 66 15.11 -8.73 -5.95
C ASP A 66 13.97 -9.76 -5.99
N ASP A 67 14.27 -10.94 -6.52
CA ASP A 67 13.34 -12.08 -6.55
C ASP A 67 12.90 -12.47 -5.14
N GLN A 68 11.68 -12.98 -4.98
CA GLN A 68 11.13 -13.27 -3.65
C GLN A 68 11.95 -14.34 -2.94
N PRO A 69 12.29 -14.12 -1.65
CA PRO A 69 13.05 -15.11 -0.91
C PRO A 69 12.19 -16.34 -0.64
N CYS A 70 12.84 -17.41 -0.17
CA CYS A 70 12.16 -18.65 0.23
C CYS A 70 11.32 -19.31 -0.90
N GLY A 71 11.68 -19.09 -2.18
CA GLY A 71 11.03 -19.71 -3.32
C GLY A 71 9.61 -19.20 -3.61
N ASP A 72 9.32 -17.94 -3.24
CA ASP A 72 8.01 -17.28 -3.44
C ASP A 72 6.83 -17.91 -2.66
N GLY A 73 7.11 -18.73 -1.65
CA GLY A 73 6.12 -19.29 -0.74
C GLY A 73 5.94 -18.50 0.56
N ASP A 74 4.93 -18.84 1.35
CA ASP A 74 4.68 -18.25 2.68
C ASP A 74 5.68 -18.69 3.77
N GLY A 75 6.76 -19.37 3.38
CA GLY A 75 7.77 -19.89 4.29
C GLY A 75 8.57 -18.75 4.93
N VAL A 76 8.74 -18.82 6.25
CA VAL A 76 9.55 -17.85 7.02
C VAL A 76 10.89 -18.44 7.48
N ASP A 77 11.16 -19.71 7.20
CA ASP A 77 12.36 -20.42 7.64
C ASP A 77 13.37 -20.54 6.49
N CYS A 78 13.86 -19.40 6.02
CA CYS A 78 14.97 -19.35 5.08
C CYS A 78 15.91 -18.19 5.40
N ALA A 79 17.22 -18.43 5.28
CA ALA A 79 18.24 -17.42 5.56
C ALA A 79 18.21 -16.24 4.56
N ASP A 80 17.80 -16.51 3.32
CA ASP A 80 17.76 -15.54 2.24
C ASP A 80 16.84 -14.34 2.53
N ARG A 81 15.74 -14.52 3.28
CA ARG A 81 14.87 -13.39 3.67
C ARG A 81 15.59 -12.38 4.59
N LEU A 82 16.67 -12.80 5.25
CA LEU A 82 17.44 -12.00 6.19
C LEU A 82 18.73 -11.43 5.59
N ASP A 83 19.00 -11.68 4.30
CA ASP A 83 20.19 -11.13 3.64
C ASP A 83 20.09 -9.59 3.57
N PRO A 84 21.02 -8.84 4.22
CA PRO A 84 20.99 -7.38 4.26
C PRO A 84 21.26 -6.73 2.89
N ASN A 85 21.75 -7.49 1.90
CA ASN A 85 22.00 -6.97 0.56
C ASN A 85 20.75 -6.96 -0.31
N ARG A 86 19.67 -7.62 0.10
CA ARG A 86 18.43 -7.66 -0.66
C ARG A 86 17.69 -6.33 -0.62
N THR A 87 16.98 -6.02 -1.71
CA THR A 87 16.29 -4.75 -1.88
C THR A 87 14.89 -4.90 -2.47
N ILE A 88 14.00 -4.00 -2.05
CA ILE A 88 12.67 -3.81 -2.66
C ILE A 88 12.67 -2.60 -3.61
N LEU A 89 13.46 -1.58 -3.31
CA LEU A 89 13.41 -0.28 -4.00
C LEU A 89 14.55 -0.07 -4.99
N GLY A 90 15.63 -0.85 -4.89
CA GLY A 90 16.92 -0.51 -5.49
C GLY A 90 17.56 0.73 -4.82
N ALA A 91 18.86 0.92 -5.04
CA ALA A 91 19.62 1.98 -4.39
C ALA A 91 19.13 3.39 -4.74
N ALA A 92 18.88 3.66 -6.03
CA ALA A 92 18.51 4.98 -6.50
C ALA A 92 17.18 5.48 -5.91
N GLN A 93 16.15 4.63 -5.90
CA GLN A 93 14.85 5.00 -5.34
C GLN A 93 14.89 5.06 -3.82
N ARG A 94 15.63 4.17 -3.14
CA ARG A 94 15.86 4.25 -1.70
C ARG A 94 16.46 5.61 -1.34
N ASP A 95 17.56 6.00 -1.97
CA ASP A 95 18.26 7.24 -1.63
C ASP A 95 17.40 8.49 -1.94
N TRP A 96 16.64 8.44 -3.04
CA TRP A 96 15.63 9.46 -3.39
C TRP A 96 14.50 9.56 -2.34
N LEU A 97 13.98 8.43 -1.87
CA LEU A 97 12.94 8.37 -0.83
C LEU A 97 13.48 8.99 0.46
N LEU A 98 14.64 8.53 0.93
CA LEU A 98 15.23 8.98 2.20
C LEU A 98 15.58 10.47 2.17
N THR A 99 16.20 10.94 1.09
CA THR A 99 16.50 12.37 0.91
C THR A 99 15.24 13.21 0.86
N GLY A 100 14.18 12.67 0.27
CA GLY A 100 12.89 13.35 0.19
C GLY A 100 12.19 13.48 1.53
N LEU A 101 12.13 12.40 2.31
CA LEU A 101 11.52 12.39 3.63
C LEU A 101 12.25 13.34 4.60
N SER A 102 13.59 13.38 4.54
CA SER A 102 14.39 14.25 5.41
C SER A 102 14.29 15.74 5.05
N ARG A 103 13.99 16.07 3.79
CA ARG A 103 13.85 17.45 3.32
C ARG A 103 12.42 17.98 3.38
N SER A 104 11.42 17.12 3.54
CA SER A 104 10.03 17.56 3.57
C SER A 104 9.77 18.48 4.76
N ARG A 105 8.98 19.53 4.52
CA ARG A 105 8.45 20.43 5.56
C ARG A 105 6.92 20.38 5.63
N ALA A 106 6.31 19.41 4.95
CA ALA A 106 4.86 19.22 4.98
C ALA A 106 4.42 18.79 6.38
N ARG A 107 3.15 19.04 6.71
CA ARG A 107 2.57 18.56 7.99
C ARG A 107 2.40 17.04 7.98
N TRP A 108 2.00 16.47 6.84
CA TRP A 108 1.83 15.04 6.65
C TRP A 108 2.80 14.52 5.60
N GLN A 109 3.45 13.40 5.89
CA GLN A 109 4.25 12.67 4.91
C GLN A 109 3.53 11.36 4.61
N ILE A 110 3.03 11.24 3.38
CA ILE A 110 2.23 10.10 2.95
C ILE A 110 3.10 9.23 2.06
N LEU A 111 3.28 7.97 2.43
CA LEU A 111 3.96 6.98 1.60
C LEU A 111 2.91 6.12 0.90
N GLY A 112 2.77 6.29 -0.41
CA GLY A 112 1.91 5.46 -1.25
C GLY A 112 2.69 4.24 -1.74
N ASN A 113 2.26 3.07 -1.30
CA ASN A 113 2.99 1.80 -1.42
C ASN A 113 2.04 0.66 -1.84
N GLN A 114 2.58 -0.41 -2.42
CA GLN A 114 1.83 -1.55 -2.94
C GLN A 114 1.72 -2.67 -1.90
N ALA A 115 2.79 -2.95 -1.16
CA ALA A 115 2.90 -4.12 -0.26
C ALA A 115 2.97 -3.68 1.21
N PRO A 116 2.18 -4.27 2.14
CA PRO A 116 2.13 -3.83 3.53
C PRO A 116 3.50 -3.73 4.19
N MET A 117 3.69 -2.70 5.02
CA MET A 117 4.94 -2.48 5.70
C MET A 117 4.89 -2.98 7.15
N GLY A 118 6.01 -3.53 7.59
CA GLY A 118 6.26 -3.81 9.00
C GLY A 118 7.12 -2.72 9.64
N GLN A 119 8.20 -3.16 10.29
CA GLN A 119 9.18 -2.33 10.99
C GLN A 119 9.68 -1.15 10.18
N THR A 120 9.75 0.03 10.82
CA THR A 120 10.42 1.20 10.27
C THR A 120 11.13 1.96 11.37
N ASP A 121 12.40 2.33 11.20
CA ASP A 121 13.24 2.93 12.22
C ASP A 121 13.32 4.47 12.15
N ARG A 122 12.57 5.07 11.22
CA ARG A 122 12.71 6.50 10.88
C ARG A 122 11.83 7.39 11.73
N ASP A 123 12.45 8.40 12.33
CA ASP A 123 11.76 9.49 13.02
C ASP A 123 11.25 10.54 12.01
N VAL A 124 10.20 10.15 11.29
CA VAL A 124 9.53 11.00 10.31
C VAL A 124 8.26 11.53 10.94
N ARG A 125 8.15 12.85 11.05
CA ARG A 125 6.94 13.49 11.56
C ARG A 125 5.72 13.09 10.73
N ASN A 126 4.69 12.57 11.40
CA ASN A 126 3.38 12.26 10.83
C ASN A 126 3.47 11.41 9.55
N LEU A 127 4.30 10.36 9.59
CA LEU A 127 4.36 9.39 8.51
C LEU A 127 3.10 8.52 8.53
N VAL A 128 2.34 8.58 7.44
CA VAL A 128 1.21 7.68 7.18
C VAL A 128 1.49 6.90 5.91
N VAL A 129 1.32 5.59 5.99
CA VAL A 129 1.50 4.66 4.88
C VAL A 129 0.13 4.24 4.39
N ILE A 130 -0.08 4.31 3.07
CA ILE A 130 -1.29 3.81 2.42
C ILE A 130 -0.91 2.66 1.48
N THR A 131 -1.64 1.56 1.62
CA THR A 131 -1.25 0.27 1.01
C THR A 131 -2.47 -0.52 0.51
N GLY A 132 -2.24 -1.57 -0.29
CA GLY A 132 -3.26 -2.50 -0.79
C GLY A 132 -2.77 -3.96 -0.79
N ASP A 133 -2.97 -4.67 -1.91
CA ASP A 133 -2.47 -6.03 -2.22
C ASP A 133 -3.08 -7.18 -1.39
N ARG A 134 -3.27 -7.03 -0.07
CA ARG A 134 -3.78 -8.10 0.81
C ARG A 134 -5.25 -8.44 0.68
N HIS A 135 -6.00 -7.70 -0.15
CA HIS A 135 -7.45 -7.85 -0.34
C HIS A 135 -8.28 -7.78 0.96
N GLN A 136 -7.72 -7.15 2.00
CA GLN A 136 -8.27 -7.00 3.35
C GLN A 136 -7.92 -5.60 3.86
N ASN A 137 -8.72 -5.09 4.79
CA ASN A 137 -8.55 -3.78 5.41
C ASN A 137 -7.79 -3.90 6.73
N TYR A 138 -6.74 -3.10 6.94
CA TYR A 138 -6.01 -3.00 8.21
C TYR A 138 -5.82 -1.55 8.66
N ALA A 139 -5.79 -1.35 9.98
CA ALA A 139 -5.21 -0.17 10.62
C ALA A 139 -4.13 -0.63 11.58
N TRP A 140 -2.90 -0.12 11.42
CA TRP A 140 -1.70 -0.71 12.03
C TRP A 140 -0.77 0.36 12.60
N ASP A 141 -0.25 0.13 13.81
CA ASP A 141 0.81 0.92 14.43
C ASP A 141 2.19 0.44 13.97
N LEU A 142 2.92 1.26 13.22
CA LEU A 142 4.27 0.89 12.79
C LEU A 142 5.28 1.16 13.90
N LYS A 143 5.85 0.08 14.43
CA LYS A 143 6.86 0.11 15.51
C LYS A 143 8.27 0.32 14.95
N ARG A 144 9.13 0.97 15.74
CA ARG A 144 10.56 1.07 15.46
C ARG A 144 11.25 -0.29 15.47
N ASP A 145 10.86 -1.11 16.44
CA ASP A 145 11.31 -2.48 16.61
C ASP A 145 10.12 -3.34 17.03
N TYR A 146 9.80 -4.37 16.26
CA TYR A 146 8.69 -5.27 16.58
C TYR A 146 9.09 -6.37 17.57
N ALA A 147 10.39 -6.63 17.75
CA ALA A 147 10.89 -7.58 18.74
C ALA A 147 10.83 -7.04 20.18
N ASP A 148 10.79 -5.72 20.34
CA ASP A 148 10.64 -5.04 21.62
C ASP A 148 9.21 -4.47 21.78
N PRO A 149 8.37 -5.02 22.68
CA PRO A 149 7.01 -4.54 22.88
C PRO A 149 6.93 -3.10 23.44
N THR A 150 8.01 -2.60 24.03
CA THR A 150 8.10 -1.22 24.56
C THR A 150 8.59 -0.22 23.52
N SER A 151 9.03 -0.71 22.35
CA SER A 151 9.53 0.13 21.26
C SER A 151 8.50 1.19 20.86
N PRO A 152 8.90 2.43 20.51
CA PRO A 152 7.96 3.46 20.14
C PRO A 152 7.22 3.12 18.84
N THR A 153 5.96 3.56 18.76
CA THR A 153 5.25 3.68 17.48
C THR A 153 5.79 4.92 16.77
N VAL A 154 6.15 4.80 15.50
CA VAL A 154 6.77 5.88 14.71
C VAL A 154 5.96 6.30 13.49
N ALA A 155 5.01 5.46 13.06
CA ALA A 155 4.13 5.74 11.93
C ALA A 155 2.83 4.95 12.03
N SER A 156 1.90 5.23 11.12
CA SER A 156 0.63 4.54 11.00
C SER A 156 0.47 3.99 9.59
N GLU A 157 -0.06 2.78 9.44
CA GLU A 157 -0.41 2.21 8.14
C GLU A 157 -1.91 1.93 8.03
N PHE A 158 -2.48 2.31 6.89
CA PHE A 158 -3.84 1.98 6.50
C PHE A 158 -3.80 1.15 5.22
N VAL A 159 -4.09 -0.15 5.35
CA VAL A 159 -4.18 -1.07 4.22
C VAL A 159 -5.63 -1.07 3.75
N GLY A 160 -5.85 -0.72 2.48
CA GLY A 160 -7.16 -0.80 1.85
C GLY A 160 -7.40 -2.18 1.26
N THR A 161 -8.63 -2.67 1.40
CA THR A 161 -9.10 -3.86 0.70
C THR A 161 -9.05 -3.69 -0.83
N SER A 162 -9.22 -4.81 -1.53
CA SER A 162 -9.56 -4.84 -2.95
C SER A 162 -10.94 -4.23 -3.24
N ILE A 163 -11.07 -3.70 -4.47
CA ILE A 163 -12.37 -3.33 -5.04
C ILE A 163 -13.26 -4.57 -5.22
N THR A 164 -12.73 -5.67 -5.78
CA THR A 164 -13.49 -6.91 -6.03
C THR A 164 -12.74 -8.22 -5.83
N SER A 165 -11.40 -8.23 -5.88
CA SER A 165 -10.61 -9.46 -5.72
C SER A 165 -10.94 -10.20 -4.42
N GLY A 166 -11.15 -11.52 -4.49
CA GLY A 166 -11.52 -12.35 -3.34
C GLY A 166 -13.03 -12.51 -3.09
N GLY A 167 -13.89 -11.98 -3.97
CA GLY A 167 -15.35 -12.17 -3.88
C GLY A 167 -15.99 -11.32 -2.78
N ASP A 168 -17.12 -11.75 -2.22
CA ASP A 168 -17.88 -10.97 -1.24
C ASP A 168 -17.11 -10.72 0.06
N GLY A 169 -16.31 -11.71 0.49
CA GLY A 169 -15.55 -11.62 1.73
C GLY A 169 -16.41 -11.79 2.98
N ALA A 170 -15.90 -11.30 4.10
CA ALA A 170 -16.56 -11.39 5.40
C ALA A 170 -16.09 -10.24 6.31
N ASP A 171 -16.89 -9.88 7.32
CA ASP A 171 -16.46 -8.87 8.29
C ASP A 171 -15.20 -9.30 9.04
N MET A 172 -15.18 -10.56 9.47
CA MET A 172 -14.05 -11.21 10.13
C MET A 172 -13.93 -12.63 9.57
N ASN A 173 -12.70 -13.10 9.37
CA ASN A 173 -12.40 -14.49 9.01
C ASN A 173 -11.35 -15.07 9.96
N THR A 174 -11.04 -16.36 9.84
CA THR A 174 -10.06 -17.04 10.70
C THR A 174 -8.68 -16.37 10.66
N ASP A 175 -8.23 -15.95 9.48
CA ASP A 175 -6.94 -15.24 9.33
C ASP A 175 -6.92 -13.95 10.13
N GLY A 176 -8.00 -13.16 10.09
CA GLY A 176 -8.13 -11.92 10.83
C GLY A 176 -8.12 -12.12 12.34
N VAL A 177 -8.80 -13.16 12.84
CA VAL A 177 -8.76 -13.54 14.27
C VAL A 177 -7.33 -13.87 14.69
N ASN A 178 -6.62 -14.68 13.90
CA ASN A 178 -5.25 -15.08 14.19
C ASN A 178 -4.28 -13.88 14.09
N PHE A 179 -4.44 -13.03 13.08
CA PHE A 179 -3.62 -11.84 12.89
C PHE A 179 -3.78 -10.87 14.06
N LEU A 180 -5.00 -10.56 14.47
CA LEU A 180 -5.25 -9.67 15.61
C LEU A 180 -4.69 -10.23 16.91
N ALA A 181 -4.81 -11.54 17.13
CA ALA A 181 -4.26 -12.19 18.32
C ALA A 181 -2.72 -12.17 18.35
N ALA A 182 -2.07 -12.39 17.21
CA ALA A 182 -0.62 -12.44 17.10
C ALA A 182 0.05 -11.05 17.07
N ASN A 183 -0.70 -10.00 16.74
CA ASN A 183 -0.15 -8.67 16.43
C ASN A 183 -0.86 -7.57 17.24
N PRO A 184 -0.42 -7.26 18.48
CA PRO A 184 -1.04 -6.24 19.33
C PRO A 184 -1.07 -4.81 18.74
N HIS A 185 -0.25 -4.57 17.73
CA HIS A 185 -0.14 -3.31 16.99
C HIS A 185 -1.10 -3.22 15.79
N LEU A 186 -1.72 -4.34 15.38
CA LEU A 186 -2.84 -4.35 14.44
C LEU A 186 -4.11 -3.96 15.21
N LYS A 187 -4.69 -2.80 14.91
CA LYS A 187 -5.85 -2.26 15.62
C LYS A 187 -7.17 -2.59 14.94
N PHE A 188 -7.13 -2.94 13.65
CA PHE A 188 -8.33 -3.24 12.88
C PHE A 188 -8.07 -4.29 11.81
N PHE A 189 -9.05 -5.16 11.62
CA PHE A 189 -9.13 -6.07 10.49
C PHE A 189 -10.56 -6.05 9.93
N ASN A 190 -10.69 -6.09 8.60
CA ASN A 190 -11.95 -6.44 7.93
C ASN A 190 -11.67 -7.06 6.56
N ALA A 191 -12.39 -8.11 6.19
CA ALA A 191 -12.19 -8.82 4.93
C ALA A 191 -13.36 -8.62 3.94
N GLN A 192 -14.08 -7.50 3.99
CA GLN A 192 -15.07 -7.10 2.99
C GLN A 192 -14.43 -6.21 1.93
N ARG A 193 -15.06 -6.13 0.75
CA ARG A 193 -14.61 -5.30 -0.37
C ARG A 193 -15.01 -3.84 -0.20
N GLY A 194 -14.32 -2.95 -0.91
CA GLY A 194 -14.62 -1.52 -0.89
C GLY A 194 -13.38 -0.65 -1.09
N TYR A 195 -13.28 0.46 -0.35
CA TYR A 195 -12.17 1.42 -0.47
C TYR A 195 -11.95 2.18 0.84
N VAL A 196 -10.83 2.87 0.96
CA VAL A 196 -10.55 3.77 2.09
C VAL A 196 -10.76 5.21 1.65
N ARG A 197 -11.57 5.95 2.41
CA ARG A 197 -11.73 7.41 2.21
C ARG A 197 -10.91 8.14 3.25
N VAL A 198 -10.01 8.99 2.80
CA VAL A 198 -9.16 9.81 3.67
C VAL A 198 -9.68 11.25 3.72
N ASN A 199 -9.84 11.79 4.92
CA ASN A 199 -9.97 13.22 5.17
C ASN A 199 -8.74 13.67 5.97
N VAL A 200 -8.06 14.70 5.48
CA VAL A 200 -6.83 15.21 6.12
C VAL A 200 -6.87 16.72 6.22
N ASP A 201 -6.59 17.22 7.42
CA ASP A 201 -6.38 18.63 7.71
C ASP A 201 -5.09 18.82 8.51
N ARG A 202 -4.84 20.02 9.03
CA ARG A 202 -3.58 20.33 9.72
C ARG A 202 -3.41 19.66 11.08
N GLN A 203 -4.50 19.22 11.69
CA GLN A 203 -4.54 18.64 13.03
C GLN A 203 -4.74 17.14 12.97
N ARG A 204 -5.47 16.64 11.97
CA ARG A 204 -5.93 15.26 11.95
C ARG A 204 -5.87 14.64 10.57
N TRP A 205 -5.46 13.37 10.55
CA TRP A 205 -5.70 12.42 9.47
C TRP A 205 -6.82 11.48 9.89
N ARG A 206 -7.83 11.27 9.05
CA ARG A 206 -8.92 10.31 9.26
C ARG A 206 -9.05 9.35 8.08
N SER A 207 -9.04 8.06 8.37
CA SER A 207 -9.32 6.98 7.42
C SER A 207 -10.67 6.33 7.73
N ASP A 208 -11.61 6.39 6.79
CA ASP A 208 -12.88 5.67 6.84
C ASP A 208 -12.80 4.41 5.95
N PHE A 209 -12.97 3.24 6.54
CA PHE A 209 -13.05 1.98 5.80
C PHE A 209 -14.46 1.80 5.23
N ARG A 210 -14.61 2.06 3.93
CA ARG A 210 -15.89 2.03 3.21
C ARG A 210 -16.07 0.65 2.61
N VAL A 211 -17.06 -0.11 3.07
CA VAL A 211 -17.23 -1.52 2.70
C VAL A 211 -18.60 -1.82 2.10
N LEU A 212 -18.65 -2.87 1.29
CA LEU A 212 -19.85 -3.45 0.70
C LEU A 212 -20.11 -4.83 1.32
N PRO A 213 -21.38 -5.23 1.54
CA PRO A 213 -21.71 -6.58 2.00
C PRO A 213 -21.46 -7.67 0.94
N HIS A 214 -21.48 -7.31 -0.34
CA HIS A 214 -21.22 -8.21 -1.46
C HIS A 214 -20.76 -7.41 -2.69
N VAL A 215 -20.07 -8.08 -3.61
CA VAL A 215 -19.66 -7.56 -4.92
C VAL A 215 -20.00 -8.49 -6.08
N GLN A 216 -20.42 -9.73 -5.78
CA GLN A 216 -20.86 -10.69 -6.79
C GLN A 216 -22.24 -10.34 -7.37
N GLN A 217 -23.00 -9.48 -6.69
CA GLN A 217 -24.26 -8.92 -7.17
C GLN A 217 -24.16 -7.39 -7.22
N GLN A 218 -24.86 -6.78 -8.18
CA GLN A 218 -24.90 -5.32 -8.32
C GLN A 218 -25.80 -4.69 -7.24
N GLY A 219 -25.54 -3.41 -6.93
CA GLY A 219 -26.43 -2.61 -6.08
C GLY A 219 -26.16 -2.70 -4.58
N ALA A 220 -25.05 -3.32 -4.16
CA ALA A 220 -24.66 -3.37 -2.76
C ALA A 220 -24.47 -1.96 -2.17
N PRO A 221 -25.06 -1.65 -1.00
CA PRO A 221 -24.88 -0.36 -0.36
C PRO A 221 -23.48 -0.26 0.25
N VAL A 222 -22.89 0.95 0.17
CA VAL A 222 -21.61 1.25 0.83
C VAL A 222 -21.82 1.82 2.23
N THR A 223 -21.13 1.27 3.22
CA THR A 223 -21.19 1.73 4.63
C THR A 223 -19.79 2.03 5.16
N THR A 224 -19.66 2.86 6.21
CA THR A 224 -18.39 2.95 6.95
C THR A 224 -18.38 1.84 7.98
N ARG A 225 -17.44 0.90 7.87
CA ARG A 225 -17.28 -0.17 8.84
C ARG A 225 -16.54 0.26 10.10
N ALA A 226 -15.52 1.09 9.91
CA ALA A 226 -14.74 1.67 10.99
C ALA A 226 -14.10 2.97 10.51
N SER A 227 -13.79 3.84 11.46
CA SER A 227 -13.04 5.07 11.25
C SER A 227 -11.87 5.10 12.23
N TYR A 228 -10.70 5.48 11.74
CA TYR A 228 -9.49 5.64 12.54
C TYR A 228 -8.86 7.00 12.26
N VAL A 229 -8.20 7.55 13.28
CA VAL A 229 -7.53 8.84 13.21
C VAL A 229 -6.07 8.72 13.62
N VAL A 230 -5.27 9.65 13.09
CA VAL A 230 -3.93 9.99 13.57
C VAL A 230 -3.95 11.49 13.84
N GLU A 231 -3.55 11.90 15.03
CA GLU A 231 -3.47 13.32 15.39
C GLU A 231 -2.05 13.85 15.10
N ASP A 232 -1.94 15.14 14.77
CA ASP A 232 -0.65 15.79 14.52
C ASP A 232 0.31 15.55 15.69
N ARG A 233 1.49 15.00 15.38
CA ARG A 233 2.56 14.64 16.33
C ARG A 233 2.22 13.53 17.33
N VAL A 234 1.14 12.77 17.12
CA VAL A 234 0.81 11.58 17.92
C VAL A 234 0.81 10.36 16.99
N PRO A 235 1.97 9.67 16.83
CA PRO A 235 2.06 8.48 16.00
C PRO A 235 1.13 7.36 16.51
N GLY A 236 0.63 6.56 15.57
CA GLY A 236 -0.26 5.44 15.86
C GLY A 236 -1.72 5.73 15.52
N VAL A 237 -2.48 4.67 15.33
CA VAL A 237 -3.89 4.73 14.93
C VAL A 237 -4.78 4.68 16.16
N GLN A 238 -5.76 5.59 16.22
CA GLN A 238 -6.75 5.67 17.27
C GLN A 238 -8.13 5.48 16.65
N GLN A 239 -9.02 4.76 17.32
CA GLN A 239 -10.40 4.65 16.86
C GLN A 239 -11.08 6.02 16.97
N ALA A 240 -11.79 6.43 15.91
CA ALA A 240 -12.42 7.75 15.80
C ALA A 240 -13.73 7.88 16.59
#